data_AF-A0A380DNW1-F1
#
_entry.id   AF-A0A380DNW1-F1
#
_cell.length_a   1.000
_cell.length_b   1.000
_cell.length_c   1.000
_cell.angle_alpha   90.00
_cell.angle_beta   90.00
_cell.angle_gamma   90.00
#
_symmetry.space_group_name_H-M   'P 1'
#
loop_
_entity.id
_entity.type
_entity.pdbx_description
1 polymer ?
#
loop_
_entity_poly.entity_id
_entity_poly.type
_entity_poly.pdbx_seq_one_letter_code
_entity_poly.pdbx_strand_id
1 'polypeptide(L)'
;MKNILKVFNTTILALIIIIATFSNSANAADSGTLNYEVYKYNTNDTSIANDYFNKPAKYIKKNGKLYVQITVNHSHWITGMSIEGHKENIISKNTAKDERTSEFEVSKLNGKIDGKIDVYIDEK
;
A
#
# COMPACT_ATOMS: atom_id res chain seq x y z
N MET A 1 51.11 -42.55 50.92
CA MET A 1 51.77 -42.81 49.63
C MET A 1 50.84 -43.62 48.73
N LYS A 2 50.15 -42.97 47.78
CA LYS A 2 49.92 -43.42 46.40
C LYS A 2 49.08 -42.38 45.69
N ASN A 3 49.66 -41.84 44.63
CA ASN A 3 49.17 -40.77 43.78
C ASN A 3 48.14 -41.31 42.75
N ILE A 4 47.61 -40.36 41.97
CA ILE A 4 47.21 -40.45 40.56
C ILE A 4 45.69 -40.47 40.30
N LEU A 5 45.12 -39.26 40.24
CA LEU A 5 44.67 -38.62 39.00
C LEU A 5 44.06 -39.53 37.92
N LYS A 6 42.73 -39.53 37.75
CA LYS A 6 42.10 -39.63 36.41
C LYS A 6 40.87 -38.72 36.31
N VAL A 7 41.00 -37.84 35.33
CA VAL A 7 40.09 -36.81 34.83
C VAL A 7 38.96 -37.49 34.03
N PHE A 8 37.73 -36.95 34.08
CA PHE A 8 36.96 -36.46 32.92
C PHE A 8 35.48 -36.26 33.27
N ASN A 9 35.22 -35.07 33.79
CA ASN A 9 33.92 -34.42 33.76
C ASN A 9 33.66 -33.89 32.33
N THR A 10 32.38 -33.70 32.02
CA THR A 10 31.79 -33.01 30.85
C THR A 10 31.49 -33.84 29.61
N THR A 11 30.32 -34.48 29.65
CA THR A 11 29.43 -34.53 28.49
C THR A 11 29.16 -33.11 27.98
N ILE A 12 29.73 -32.74 26.84
CA ILE A 12 29.21 -31.64 26.01
C ILE A 12 28.83 -32.25 24.67
N LEU A 13 27.53 -32.58 24.58
CA LEU A 13 26.83 -32.74 23.32
C LEU A 13 26.73 -31.33 22.71
N ALA A 14 27.65 -30.99 21.82
CA ALA A 14 27.53 -29.79 21.01
C ALA A 14 26.41 -30.03 19.99
N LEU A 15 25.17 -29.79 20.45
CA LEU A 15 24.00 -29.63 19.61
C LEU A 15 24.25 -28.36 18.80
N ILE A 16 24.78 -28.53 17.59
CA ILE A 16 24.79 -27.52 16.54
C ILE A 16 23.33 -27.32 16.13
N ILE A 17 22.54 -26.66 16.98
CA ILE A 17 21.37 -25.95 16.50
C ILE A 17 21.94 -24.64 15.93
N ILE A 18 22.33 -24.67 14.67
CA ILE A 18 22.20 -23.48 13.84
C ILE A 18 20.70 -23.25 13.77
N ILE A 19 20.15 -22.58 14.80
CA ILE A 19 18.91 -21.85 14.63
C ILE A 19 19.35 -20.71 13.73
N ALA A 20 19.39 -20.97 12.42
CA ALA A 20 19.21 -19.90 11.48
C ALA A 20 17.87 -19.31 11.88
N THR A 21 17.92 -18.20 12.62
CA THR A 21 16.77 -17.36 12.85
C THR A 21 16.40 -16.88 11.46
N PHE A 22 15.56 -17.65 10.77
CA PHE A 22 14.74 -17.11 9.72
C PHE A 22 13.85 -16.10 10.43
N SER A 23 14.32 -14.85 10.50
CA SER A 23 13.45 -13.71 10.71
C SER A 23 12.51 -13.70 9.52
N ASN A 24 11.46 -14.54 9.58
CA ASN A 24 10.21 -14.28 8.89
C ASN A 24 9.60 -13.07 9.59
N SER A 25 10.25 -11.90 9.42
CA SER A 25 9.55 -10.64 9.49
C SER A 25 8.67 -10.62 8.25
N ALA A 26 7.56 -11.36 8.31
CA ALA A 26 6.38 -11.00 7.58
C ALA A 26 6.04 -9.60 8.10
N ASN A 27 6.60 -8.58 7.44
CA ASN A 27 6.15 -7.21 7.60
C ASN A 27 4.69 -7.25 7.19
N ALA A 28 3.79 -7.42 8.16
CA ALA A 28 2.38 -7.25 7.94
C ALA A 28 2.21 -5.90 7.26
N ALA A 29 1.52 -5.88 6.13
CA ALA A 29 1.33 -4.63 5.40
C ALA A 29 0.60 -3.65 6.32
N ASP A 30 1.27 -2.56 6.69
CA ASP A 30 0.67 -1.51 7.51
C ASP A 30 -0.37 -0.81 6.64
N SER A 31 -1.64 -0.89 7.02
CA SER A 31 -2.74 -0.40 6.21
C SER A 31 -3.78 0.30 7.07
N GLY A 32 -4.49 1.24 6.47
CA GLY A 32 -5.50 2.02 7.16
C GLY A 32 -6.33 2.86 6.19
N THR A 33 -7.13 3.77 6.76
CA THR A 33 -7.89 4.75 6.00
C THR A 33 -7.11 6.05 5.85
N LEU A 34 -7.34 6.74 4.73
CA LEU A 34 -6.74 8.02 4.40
C LEU A 34 -7.84 9.01 4.02
N ASN A 35 -7.96 10.08 4.80
CA ASN A 35 -8.75 11.24 4.39
C ASN A 35 -7.98 12.00 3.32
N TYR A 36 -8.64 12.35 2.23
CA TYR A 36 -8.05 13.09 1.13
C TYR A 36 -9.11 13.98 0.48
N GLU A 37 -8.64 14.96 -0.27
CA GLU A 37 -9.47 15.86 -1.05
C GLU A 37 -8.82 16.06 -2.41
N VAL A 38 -9.64 16.20 -3.45
CA VAL A 38 -9.15 16.44 -4.82
C VAL A 38 -9.26 17.93 -5.10
N TYR A 39 -8.13 18.62 -5.22
CA TYR A 39 -8.09 20.05 -5.55
C TYR A 39 -8.04 20.29 -7.05
N LYS A 40 -8.53 21.46 -7.47
CA LYS A 40 -8.32 21.96 -8.83
C LYS A 40 -6.82 22.22 -9.03
N TYR A 41 -6.32 21.85 -10.21
CA TYR A 41 -4.90 21.90 -10.53
C TYR A 41 -4.30 23.29 -10.25
N ASN A 42 -3.16 23.33 -9.55
CA ASN A 42 -2.47 24.55 -9.09
C ASN A 42 -3.29 25.50 -8.20
N THR A 43 -4.30 25.00 -7.49
CA THR A 43 -5.09 25.81 -6.53
C THR A 43 -5.28 25.10 -5.17
N ASN A 44 -5.96 25.78 -4.24
CA ASN A 44 -6.46 25.21 -2.99
C ASN A 44 -7.98 24.99 -3.02
N ASP A 45 -8.63 25.21 -4.16
CA ASP A 45 -10.06 25.06 -4.29
C ASP A 45 -10.41 23.60 -4.57
N THR A 46 -11.47 23.10 -3.94
CA THR A 46 -11.99 21.76 -4.21
C THR A 46 -12.37 21.62 -5.69
N SER A 47 -11.90 20.55 -6.33
CA SER A 47 -12.20 20.25 -7.73
C SER A 47 -13.63 19.74 -7.86
N ILE A 48 -14.27 20.00 -9.01
CA ILE A 48 -15.50 19.30 -9.41
C ILE A 48 -15.27 17.77 -9.43
N ALA A 49 -14.05 17.34 -9.75
CA ALA A 49 -13.69 15.93 -9.71
C ALA A 49 -13.85 15.31 -8.30
N ASN A 50 -13.79 16.09 -7.22
CA ASN A 50 -13.79 15.57 -5.86
C ASN A 50 -15.04 14.74 -5.52
N ASP A 51 -16.19 15.08 -6.09
CA ASP A 51 -17.48 14.41 -5.83
C ASP A 51 -17.53 13.00 -6.44
N TYR A 52 -16.69 12.73 -7.44
CA TYR A 52 -16.59 11.43 -8.10
C TYR A 52 -15.60 10.49 -7.39
N PHE A 53 -14.96 10.95 -6.32
CA PHE A 53 -13.92 10.25 -5.58
C PHE A 53 -14.44 9.89 -4.19
N ASN A 54 -14.71 8.61 -3.94
CA ASN A 54 -15.27 8.16 -2.67
C ASN A 54 -14.27 8.35 -1.53
N LYS A 55 -14.77 8.76 -0.36
CA LYS A 55 -13.99 9.03 0.86
C LYS A 55 -14.42 8.11 2.01
N PRO A 56 -13.50 7.73 2.93
CA PRO A 56 -12.05 7.87 2.82
C PRO A 56 -11.44 6.88 1.82
N ALA A 57 -10.20 7.14 1.39
CA ALA A 57 -9.39 6.16 0.67
C ALA A 57 -8.79 5.13 1.65
N LYS A 58 -8.12 4.12 1.12
CA LYS A 58 -7.25 3.23 1.91
C LYS A 58 -5.80 3.46 1.52
N TYR A 59 -4.88 3.23 2.45
CA TYR A 59 -3.45 3.15 2.16
C TYR A 59 -2.88 1.79 2.59
N ILE A 60 -1.80 1.39 1.93
CA ILE A 60 -1.05 0.18 2.23
C ILE A 60 0.44 0.50 2.15
N LYS A 61 1.19 0.15 3.19
CA LYS A 61 2.66 0.14 3.19
C LYS A 61 3.11 -1.31 3.04
N LYS A 62 3.72 -1.64 1.92
CA LYS A 62 4.24 -2.99 1.64
C LYS A 62 5.62 -2.86 1.00
N ASN A 63 6.58 -3.66 1.46
CA ASN A 63 7.93 -3.75 0.89
C ASN A 63 8.67 -2.40 0.81
N GLY A 64 8.51 -1.53 1.83
CA GLY A 64 9.14 -0.20 1.85
C GLY A 64 8.51 0.82 0.90
N LYS A 65 7.40 0.47 0.22
CA LYS A 65 6.65 1.34 -0.68
C LYS A 65 5.29 1.69 -0.12
N LEU A 66 4.77 2.84 -0.50
CA LEU A 66 3.46 3.35 -0.09
C LEU A 66 2.50 3.26 -1.27
N TYR A 67 1.30 2.79 -0.99
CA TYR A 67 0.23 2.67 -1.95
C TYR A 67 -1.04 3.30 -1.42
N VAL A 68 -1.81 3.92 -2.31
CA VAL A 68 -3.16 4.39 -2.01
C VAL A 68 -4.15 3.67 -2.92
N GLN A 69 -5.27 3.27 -2.34
CA GLN A 69 -6.38 2.65 -3.04
C GLN A 69 -7.55 3.63 -3.03
N ILE A 70 -7.87 4.12 -4.22
CA ILE A 70 -8.87 5.15 -4.45
C ILE A 70 -10.05 4.49 -5.15
N THR A 71 -11.24 4.69 -4.59
CA THR A 71 -12.49 4.28 -5.23
C THR A 71 -13.13 5.49 -5.90
N VAL A 72 -13.48 5.34 -7.17
CA VAL A 72 -14.25 6.34 -7.91
C VAL A 72 -15.64 5.80 -8.20
N ASN A 73 -16.63 6.70 -8.21
CA ASN A 73 -17.97 6.47 -8.72
C ASN A 73 -18.11 7.04 -10.13
N HIS A 74 -19.24 6.78 -10.80
CA HIS A 74 -19.41 7.11 -12.22
C HIS A 74 -18.22 6.58 -13.06
N SER A 75 -17.78 5.35 -12.76
CA SER A 75 -16.53 4.81 -13.26
C SER A 75 -16.46 4.81 -14.79
N HIS A 76 -17.61 4.71 -15.48
CA HIS A 76 -17.65 4.79 -16.94
C HIS A 76 -17.27 6.16 -17.51
N TRP A 77 -17.48 7.26 -16.79
CA TRP A 77 -17.05 8.60 -17.23
C TRP A 77 -15.54 8.80 -17.08
N ILE A 78 -14.94 8.23 -16.03
CA ILE A 78 -13.52 8.37 -15.75
C ILE A 78 -12.77 7.28 -16.53
N THR A 79 -12.18 7.62 -17.67
CA THR A 79 -11.51 6.63 -18.55
C THR A 79 -10.09 6.29 -18.11
N GLY A 80 -9.46 7.16 -17.32
CA GLY A 80 -8.09 6.95 -16.87
C GLY A 80 -7.71 7.82 -15.68
N MET A 81 -6.80 7.32 -14.86
CA MET A 81 -6.18 8.06 -13.77
C MET A 81 -4.67 7.79 -13.71
N SER A 82 -3.92 8.82 -13.33
CA SER A 82 -2.51 8.68 -12.95
C SER A 82 -2.14 9.60 -11.78
N ILE A 83 -1.24 9.14 -10.93
CA ILE A 83 -0.73 9.88 -9.76
C ILE A 83 0.80 9.80 -9.80
N GLU A 84 1.49 10.94 -9.66
CA GLU A 84 2.96 11.05 -9.82
C GLU A 84 3.49 10.45 -11.13
N GLY A 85 2.67 10.44 -12.19
CA GLY A 85 3.01 9.82 -13.48
C GLY A 85 2.83 8.31 -13.53
N HIS A 86 2.46 7.65 -12.42
CA HIS A 86 2.11 6.24 -12.38
C HIS A 86 0.65 6.05 -12.81
N LYS A 87 0.41 5.19 -13.80
CA LYS A 87 -0.95 4.82 -14.23
C LYS A 87 -1.65 3.99 -13.17
N GLU A 88 -2.97 4.06 -13.16
CA GLU A 88 -3.80 3.29 -12.25
C GLU A 88 -3.64 1.77 -12.42
N ASN A 89 -3.54 1.05 -11.30
CA ASN A 89 -3.68 -0.40 -11.27
C ASN A 89 -5.07 -0.75 -10.72
N ILE A 90 -5.99 -1.18 -11.59
CA ILE A 90 -7.37 -1.47 -11.17
C ILE A 90 -7.39 -2.78 -10.37
N ILE A 91 -7.75 -2.70 -9.09
CA ILE A 91 -7.79 -3.85 -8.18
C ILE A 91 -9.21 -4.38 -7.94
N SER A 92 -10.24 -3.58 -8.22
CA SER A 92 -11.64 -3.97 -8.08
C SER A 92 -12.55 -3.14 -8.99
N LYS A 93 -13.64 -3.76 -9.47
CA LYS A 93 -14.72 -3.10 -10.21
C LYS A 93 -16.06 -3.59 -9.68
N ASN A 94 -16.99 -2.68 -9.47
CA ASN A 94 -18.37 -2.94 -9.11
C ASN A 94 -19.29 -2.33 -10.15
N THR A 95 -19.71 -3.13 -11.13
CA THR A 95 -20.57 -2.69 -12.23
C THR A 95 -21.98 -2.31 -11.77
N ALA A 96 -22.49 -2.92 -10.70
CA ALA A 96 -23.83 -2.63 -10.18
C ALA A 96 -23.94 -1.25 -9.53
N LYS A 97 -22.83 -0.75 -8.95
CA LYS A 97 -22.73 0.60 -8.39
C LYS A 97 -22.00 1.59 -9.30
N ASP A 98 -21.51 1.10 -10.44
CA ASP A 98 -20.62 1.83 -11.34
C ASP A 98 -19.41 2.46 -10.61
N GLU A 99 -18.74 1.63 -9.82
CA GLU A 99 -17.54 2.02 -9.07
C GLU A 99 -16.33 1.20 -9.53
N ARG A 100 -15.13 1.78 -9.41
CA ARG A 100 -13.88 1.02 -9.45
C ARG A 100 -12.93 1.46 -8.37
N THR A 101 -12.12 0.53 -7.87
CA THR A 101 -11.00 0.83 -6.97
C THR A 101 -9.69 0.60 -7.69
N SER A 102 -8.84 1.62 -7.65
CA SER A 102 -7.51 1.60 -8.26
C SER A 102 -6.42 1.87 -7.24
N GLU A 103 -5.32 1.12 -7.35
CA GLU A 103 -4.12 1.25 -6.54
C GLU A 103 -3.07 2.08 -7.27
N PHE A 104 -2.42 2.98 -6.53
CA PHE A 104 -1.34 3.84 -7.01
C PHE A 104 -0.16 3.77 -6.05
N GLU A 105 1.05 3.64 -6.59
CA GLU A 105 2.28 3.87 -5.81
C GLU A 105 2.45 5.37 -5.61
N VAL A 106 2.76 5.80 -4.38
CA VAL A 106 2.96 7.21 -4.02
C VAL A 106 4.22 7.41 -3.20
N SER A 107 4.83 8.57 -3.31
CA SER A 107 6.02 8.96 -2.55
C SER A 107 5.73 9.26 -1.06
N LYS A 108 4.49 9.66 -0.74
CA LYS A 108 4.05 10.11 0.59
C LYS A 108 2.54 9.94 0.78
N LEU A 109 2.08 9.89 2.04
CA LEU A 109 0.65 9.83 2.40
C LEU A 109 0.10 11.17 2.90
N ASN A 110 0.97 12.18 3.09
CA ASN A 110 0.58 13.50 3.58
C ASN A 110 1.14 14.60 2.69
N GLY A 111 0.34 15.65 2.49
CA GLY A 111 0.62 16.75 1.58
C GLY A 111 0.02 16.54 0.18
N LYS A 112 0.28 17.52 -0.70
CA LYS A 112 -0.22 17.49 -2.08
C LYS A 112 0.62 16.59 -2.98
N ILE A 113 -0.08 15.89 -3.86
CA ILE A 113 0.48 15.01 -4.88
C ILE A 113 -0.23 15.32 -6.19
N ASP A 114 0.54 15.52 -7.25
CA ASP A 114 -0.02 15.81 -8.57
C ASP A 114 -0.58 14.53 -9.20
N GLY A 115 -1.72 14.68 -9.85
CA GLY A 115 -2.39 13.61 -10.58
C GLY A 115 -3.04 14.13 -11.86
N LYS A 116 -3.43 13.20 -12.72
CA LYS A 116 -4.20 13.46 -13.94
C LYS A 116 -5.38 12.52 -14.00
N ILE A 117 -6.49 13.03 -14.51
CA ILE A 117 -7.71 12.29 -14.76
C ILE A 117 -8.13 12.50 -16.20
N ASP A 118 -8.47 11.41 -16.89
CA ASP A 118 -9.00 11.41 -18.24
C ASP A 118 -10.50 11.12 -18.15
N VAL A 119 -11.32 11.99 -18.73
CA VAL A 119 -12.79 11.92 -18.64
C VAL A 119 -13.39 11.88 -20.04
N TYR A 120 -14.32 10.96 -20.27
CA TYR A 120 -15.11 10.85 -21.49
C TYR A 120 -16.58 10.61 -21.12
N ILE A 121 -17.45 11.52 -21.54
CA ILE A 121 -18.89 11.45 -21.27
C ILE A 121 -19.59 11.38 -22.62
N ASP A 122 -20.31 10.29 -22.85
CA ASP A 122 -21.12 10.06 -24.05
C ASP A 122 -22.51 9.63 -23.62
N GLU A 123 -23.30 10.62 -23.22
CA GLU A 123 -24.69 10.47 -22.86
C GLU A 123 -25.56 11.19 -23.90
N LYS A 124 -26.59 10.50 -24.38
CA LYS A 124 -27.52 10.99 -25.41
C LYS A 124 -28.73 11.67 -24.82
#